data_AF-A0A915J324-F1
#
_entry.id   AF-A0A915J324-F1
#
_cell.length_a   1.000
_cell.length_b   1.000
_cell.length_c   1.000
_cell.angle_alpha   90.00
_cell.angle_beta   90.00
_cell.angle_gamma   90.00
#
_symmetry.space_group_name_H-M   'P 1'
#
loop_
_entity.id
_entity.type
_entity.pdbx_description
1 polymer ?
#
loop_
_entity_poly.entity_id
_entity_poly.type
_entity_poly.pdbx_seq_one_letter_code
_entity_poly.pdbx_strand_id
1 'polypeptide(L)'
;MEINDNKAGMQHIDKAKINDLIKEASKNSKFAKHQEKREKLIQERIQEQNKIIATFSAEKLKLAEMQVDKLVVELEARRDLSTTFVHLDMDCFFAAVEMRDNPDLRNKPMAVGSNSMLSTSNYEARKYGVRAAMPGFIGRKLCPQLILVPVNFDKYRETSQIIRQILVDYDSDLSMSIDEAYLNMTTYAAKRHGKNIVELPSRKFFGDCLCKLPRADEKLTDKSDSTKITEEKCELCGKTSKIYNYIERFGDDIEEIAREMRHRIEQTTGLTASAGIANNAMLAKICSDKNKPNGQFCLSNDRDKILKFVSNLPIRKVGGIGSVTEAMLKSLGIEKCADIFEKRAFICLLHSEISRNFLMRVSLGLDSNTFEFRDSDKKSISVERTFQTMDDPKDLQEMCRQLCQMLAEDVKSENWIGRTITLKLKTDEFEVKTRAQSLKNYVHKAEDFYECCRSILNHEIQYCAPNPLRLRLMGN
;
A
#
# COMPACT_ATOMS: atom_id res chain seq x y z
N MET A 1 15.03 -8.44 10.52
CA MET A 1 13.63 -7.99 10.35
C MET A 1 13.24 -7.21 11.58
N GLU A 2 13.26 -5.89 11.49
CA GLU A 2 12.74 -5.01 12.54
C GLU A 2 11.26 -4.72 12.27
N ILE A 3 10.45 -4.68 13.32
CA ILE A 3 9.03 -4.33 13.21
C ILE A 3 8.92 -2.85 12.85
N ASN A 4 8.20 -2.60 11.75
CA ASN A 4 7.78 -1.26 11.40
C ASN A 4 6.38 -1.03 11.98
N ASP A 5 6.26 -0.12 12.94
CA ASP A 5 5.02 0.27 13.62
C ASP A 5 4.34 1.47 12.97
N ASN A 6 4.86 1.98 11.84
CA ASN A 6 4.27 3.13 11.15
C ASN A 6 2.90 2.84 10.51
N LYS A 7 2.28 1.69 10.79
CA LYS A 7 0.94 1.34 10.34
C LYS A 7 -0.11 1.72 11.39
N ALA A 8 -1.28 2.16 10.94
CA ALA A 8 -2.39 2.47 11.82
C ALA A 8 -2.78 1.26 12.69
N GLY A 9 -3.02 1.51 13.98
CA GLY A 9 -3.36 0.49 14.98
C GLY A 9 -2.15 -0.19 15.65
N MET A 10 -0.94 0.35 15.47
CA MET A 10 0.30 -0.21 16.01
C MET A 10 1.08 0.76 16.92
N GLN A 11 0.50 1.91 17.29
CA GLN A 11 1.22 3.01 17.95
C GLN A 11 1.74 2.70 19.37
N HIS A 12 1.26 1.63 20.02
CA HIS A 12 1.55 1.31 21.43
C HIS A 12 2.14 -0.08 21.62
N ILE A 13 2.71 -0.67 20.57
CA ILE A 13 3.30 -2.02 20.65
C ILE A 13 4.70 -1.98 21.28
N ASP A 14 5.03 -3.01 22.06
CA ASP A 14 6.39 -3.24 22.55
C ASP A 14 7.28 -3.78 21.41
N LYS A 15 7.97 -2.85 20.72
CA LYS A 15 8.83 -3.18 19.59
C LYS A 15 9.96 -4.12 19.97
N ALA A 16 10.58 -3.93 21.12
CA ALA A 16 11.74 -4.72 21.54
C ALA A 16 11.34 -6.18 21.70
N LYS A 17 10.28 -6.43 22.48
CA LYS A 17 9.73 -7.78 22.68
C LYS A 17 9.31 -8.44 21.36
N ILE A 18 8.64 -7.71 20.48
CA ILE A 18 8.20 -8.27 19.19
C ILE A 18 9.40 -8.59 18.29
N ASN A 19 10.40 -7.70 18.24
CA ASN A 19 11.61 -7.91 17.47
C ASN A 19 12.38 -9.14 17.96
N ASP A 20 12.46 -9.36 19.27
CA ASP A 20 13.14 -10.52 19.84
C ASP A 20 12.42 -11.82 19.47
N LEU A 21 11.09 -11.86 19.56
CA LEU A 21 10.29 -13.00 19.11
C LEU A 21 10.45 -13.28 17.62
N ILE A 22 10.49 -12.24 16.77
CA ILE A 22 10.69 -12.38 15.33
C ILE A 22 12.09 -12.94 15.04
N LYS A 23 13.12 -12.42 15.72
CA LYS A 23 14.51 -12.88 15.59
C LYS A 23 14.62 -14.34 16.00
N GLU A 24 14.06 -14.72 17.15
CA GLU A 24 14.07 -16.10 17.64
C GLU A 24 13.34 -17.03 16.67
N ALA A 25 12.14 -16.65 16.21
CA ALA A 25 11.36 -17.45 15.27
C ALA A 25 12.02 -17.60 13.89
N SER A 26 12.91 -16.68 13.52
CA SER A 26 13.61 -16.67 12.23
C SER A 26 15.05 -17.17 12.33
N LYS A 27 15.54 -17.48 13.53
CA LYS A 27 16.95 -17.82 13.81
C LYS A 27 17.39 -18.99 12.95
N ASN A 28 18.60 -18.89 12.38
CA ASN A 28 19.22 -19.89 11.50
C ASN A 28 18.48 -20.20 10.18
N SER A 29 17.37 -19.53 9.87
CA SER A 29 16.67 -19.73 8.60
C SER A 29 17.49 -19.21 7.42
N LYS A 30 17.33 -19.83 6.23
CA LYS A 30 17.90 -19.29 4.98
C LYS A 30 17.46 -17.85 4.71
N PHE A 31 16.25 -17.48 5.16
CA PHE A 31 15.74 -16.12 5.04
C PHE A 31 16.50 -15.13 5.90
N ALA A 32 16.77 -15.47 7.16
CA ALA A 32 17.52 -14.62 8.08
C ALA A 32 18.93 -14.34 7.52
N LYS A 33 19.63 -15.39 7.06
CA LYS A 33 20.94 -15.25 6.41
C LYS A 33 20.88 -14.34 5.17
N HIS A 34 19.84 -14.47 4.35
CA HIS A 34 19.64 -13.58 3.20
C HIS A 34 19.36 -12.13 3.62
N GLN A 35 18.62 -11.89 4.72
CA GLN A 35 18.44 -10.53 5.24
C GLN A 35 19.75 -9.94 5.78
N GLU A 36 20.55 -10.71 6.51
CA GLU A 36 21.89 -10.29 6.98
C GLU A 36 22.79 -9.89 5.80
N LYS A 37 22.79 -10.68 4.72
CA LYS A 37 23.50 -10.33 3.47
C LYS A 37 23.01 -9.00 2.89
N ARG A 38 21.69 -8.76 2.85
CA ARG A 38 21.13 -7.49 2.37
C ARG A 38 21.50 -6.30 3.26
N GLU A 39 21.46 -6.48 4.58
CA GLU A 39 21.88 -5.46 5.53
C GLU A 39 23.36 -5.11 5.35
N LYS A 40 24.23 -6.11 5.16
CA LYS A 40 25.64 -5.90 4.82
C LYS A 40 25.83 -5.10 3.53
N LEU A 41 25.09 -5.42 2.47
CA LEU A 41 25.15 -4.67 1.21
C LEU A 41 24.72 -3.19 1.37
N ILE A 42 23.74 -2.92 2.25
CA ILE A 42 23.34 -1.54 2.57
C ILE A 42 24.48 -0.84 3.32
N GLN A 43 25.12 -1.50 4.28
CA GLN A 43 26.26 -0.93 5.00
C GLN A 43 27.45 -0.65 4.08
N GLU A 44 27.76 -1.55 3.14
CA GLU A 44 28.81 -1.33 2.13
C GLU A 44 28.50 -0.10 1.25
N ARG A 45 27.23 0.08 0.84
CA ARG A 45 26.80 1.29 0.11
C ARG A 45 26.95 2.56 0.94
N ILE A 46 26.61 2.52 2.23
CA ILE A 46 26.77 3.66 3.15
C ILE A 46 28.25 4.00 3.30
N GLN A 47 29.12 3.00 3.46
CA GLN A 47 30.57 3.20 3.54
C GLN A 47 31.13 3.85 2.26
N GLU A 48 30.70 3.37 1.09
CA GLU A 48 31.13 3.95 -0.18
C GLU A 48 30.63 5.38 -0.36
N GLN A 49 29.37 5.65 0.02
CA GLN A 49 28.83 7.00 0.07
C GLN A 49 29.67 7.91 0.98
N ASN A 50 30.06 7.46 2.17
CA ASN A 50 30.87 8.24 3.11
C ASN A 50 32.28 8.53 2.57
N LYS A 51 32.89 7.60 1.82
CA LYS A 51 34.15 7.87 1.12
C LYS A 51 33.97 8.95 0.06
N ILE A 52 32.90 8.89 -0.73
CA ILE A 52 32.59 9.94 -1.73
C ILE A 52 32.41 11.29 -1.03
N ILE A 53 31.67 11.34 0.08
CA ILE A 53 31.45 12.56 0.87
C ILE A 53 32.77 13.15 1.36
N ALA A 54 33.71 12.33 1.79
CA ALA A 54 35.03 12.80 2.26
C ALA A 54 35.84 13.51 1.16
N THR A 55 35.47 13.35 -0.12
CA THR A 55 36.11 14.06 -1.25
C THR A 55 35.52 15.45 -1.51
N PHE A 56 34.43 15.82 -0.84
CA PHE A 56 33.73 17.07 -1.13
C PHE A 56 34.43 18.26 -0.49
N SER A 57 34.83 19.23 -1.32
CA SER A 57 35.33 20.53 -0.85
C SER A 57 34.17 21.46 -0.49
N ALA A 58 34.43 22.45 0.37
CA ALA A 58 33.46 23.48 0.70
C ALA A 58 32.95 24.24 -0.54
N GLU A 59 33.83 24.48 -1.51
CA GLU A 59 33.48 25.11 -2.80
C GLU A 59 32.50 24.25 -3.61
N LYS A 60 32.77 22.95 -3.71
CA LYS A 60 31.89 22.00 -4.42
C LYS A 60 30.52 21.90 -3.76
N LEU A 61 30.47 21.89 -2.41
CA LEU A 61 29.22 21.92 -1.66
C LEU A 61 28.43 23.20 -1.94
N LYS A 62 29.09 24.36 -1.87
CA LYS A 62 28.46 25.65 -2.16
C LYS A 62 27.88 25.73 -3.58
N LEU A 63 28.62 25.24 -4.58
CA LEU A 63 28.14 25.19 -5.96
C LEU A 63 26.91 24.28 -6.09
N ALA A 64 26.93 23.13 -5.41
CA ALA A 64 25.79 22.21 -5.38
C ALA A 64 24.56 22.82 -4.69
N GLU A 65 24.74 23.58 -3.60
CA GLU A 65 23.65 24.33 -2.97
C GLU A 65 23.02 25.33 -3.94
N MET A 66 23.84 26.14 -4.62
CA MET A 66 23.37 27.13 -5.59
C MET A 66 22.57 26.49 -6.74
N GLN A 67 23.01 25.32 -7.22
CA GLN A 67 22.28 24.57 -8.25
C GLN A 67 20.91 24.11 -7.76
N VAL A 68 20.83 23.62 -6.52
CA VAL A 68 19.55 23.17 -5.96
C VAL A 68 18.66 24.34 -5.59
N ASP A 69 19.22 25.46 -5.11
CA ASP A 69 18.45 26.68 -4.82
C ASP A 69 17.78 27.22 -6.09
N LYS A 70 18.45 27.14 -7.24
CA LYS A 70 17.83 27.46 -8.54
C LYS A 70 16.67 26.51 -8.86
N LEU A 71 16.86 25.20 -8.69
CA LEU A 71 15.79 24.21 -8.87
C LEU A 71 14.61 24.47 -7.93
N VAL A 72 14.85 24.84 -6.68
CA VAL A 72 13.81 25.14 -5.69
C VAL A 72 12.99 26.35 -6.11
N VAL A 73 13.64 27.41 -6.61
CA VAL A 73 12.94 28.57 -7.19
C VAL A 73 12.05 28.14 -8.37
N GLU A 74 12.57 27.30 -9.27
CA GLU A 74 11.80 26.79 -10.42
C GLU A 74 10.60 25.92 -9.99
N LEU A 75 10.76 25.09 -8.96
CA LEU A 75 9.71 24.23 -8.41
C LEU A 75 8.63 25.05 -7.70
N GLU A 76 9.02 26.01 -6.84
CA GLU A 76 8.09 26.89 -6.13
C GLU A 76 7.32 27.80 -7.09
N ALA A 77 7.96 28.29 -8.17
CA ALA A 77 7.28 29.07 -9.21
C ALA A 77 6.16 28.29 -9.92
N ARG A 78 6.18 26.95 -9.87
CA ARG A 78 5.17 26.06 -10.45
C ARG A 78 4.21 25.47 -9.40
N ARG A 79 4.28 25.93 -8.14
CA ARG A 79 3.38 25.45 -7.09
C ARG A 79 1.93 25.79 -7.47
N ASP A 80 1.11 24.74 -7.53
CA ASP A 80 -0.32 24.86 -7.71
C ASP A 80 -1.05 24.57 -6.39
N LEU A 81 -1.83 25.53 -5.93
CA LEU A 81 -2.70 25.44 -4.74
C LEU A 81 -4.19 25.47 -5.10
N SER A 82 -4.51 25.57 -6.40
CA SER A 82 -5.90 25.63 -6.89
C SER A 82 -6.58 24.26 -6.94
N THR A 83 -5.79 23.20 -6.97
CA THR A 83 -6.28 21.82 -7.03
C THR A 83 -6.59 21.26 -5.65
N THR A 84 -7.55 20.34 -5.60
CA THR A 84 -7.94 19.62 -4.38
C THR A 84 -8.07 18.15 -4.70
N PHE A 85 -7.27 17.33 -4.03
CA PHE A 85 -7.25 15.89 -4.16
C PHE A 85 -7.79 15.23 -2.89
N VAL A 86 -8.52 14.14 -3.08
CA VAL A 86 -8.92 13.22 -2.02
C VAL A 86 -8.26 11.87 -2.29
N HIS A 87 -7.51 11.37 -1.31
CA HIS A 87 -7.08 9.98 -1.28
C HIS A 87 -7.94 9.23 -0.29
N LEU A 88 -8.63 8.19 -0.75
CA LEU A 88 -9.46 7.32 0.07
C LEU A 88 -8.79 5.96 0.20
N ASP A 89 -8.75 5.40 1.41
CA ASP A 89 -8.11 4.12 1.71
C ASP A 89 -8.97 3.33 2.69
N MET A 90 -9.43 2.16 2.25
CA MET A 90 -10.32 1.27 3.01
C MET A 90 -9.62 0.72 4.26
N ASP A 91 -10.31 0.75 5.40
CA ASP A 91 -9.69 0.35 6.66
C ASP A 91 -9.55 -1.17 6.77
N CYS A 92 -8.31 -1.66 6.77
CA CYS A 92 -7.97 -3.10 6.85
C CYS A 92 -8.76 -3.98 5.86
N PHE A 93 -8.94 -3.49 4.63
CA PHE A 93 -9.92 -3.94 3.63
C PHE A 93 -10.24 -5.44 3.61
N PHE A 94 -9.29 -6.33 3.28
CA PHE A 94 -9.61 -7.77 3.18
C PHE A 94 -10.11 -8.35 4.50
N ALA A 95 -9.51 -7.96 5.63
CA ALA A 95 -9.99 -8.41 6.94
C ALA A 95 -11.38 -7.82 7.26
N ALA A 96 -11.65 -6.59 6.85
CA ALA A 96 -12.96 -5.96 7.03
C ALA A 96 -14.06 -6.66 6.21
N VAL A 97 -13.77 -7.08 4.96
CA VAL A 97 -14.68 -7.89 4.14
C VAL A 97 -14.98 -9.22 4.83
N GLU A 98 -13.96 -9.94 5.31
CA GLU A 98 -14.17 -11.23 6.00
C GLU A 98 -14.94 -11.05 7.32
N MET A 99 -14.71 -9.95 8.07
CA MET A 99 -15.47 -9.62 9.28
C MET A 99 -16.93 -9.20 9.00
N ARG A 100 -17.20 -8.59 7.84
CA ARG A 100 -18.56 -8.28 7.38
C ARG A 100 -19.32 -9.59 7.13
N ASP A 101 -18.73 -10.48 6.35
CA ASP A 101 -19.33 -11.74 5.91
C ASP A 101 -19.42 -12.78 7.04
N ASN A 102 -18.48 -12.76 7.99
CA ASN A 102 -18.48 -13.61 9.17
C ASN A 102 -18.40 -12.79 10.48
N PRO A 103 -19.57 -12.48 11.09
CA PRO A 103 -19.65 -11.70 12.32
C PRO A 103 -18.82 -12.22 13.51
N ASP A 104 -18.53 -13.52 13.57
CA ASP A 104 -17.76 -14.14 14.66
C ASP A 104 -16.29 -13.69 14.70
N LEU A 105 -15.82 -13.02 13.65
CA LEU A 105 -14.46 -12.50 13.52
C LEU A 105 -14.28 -11.06 14.05
N ARG A 106 -15.37 -10.28 14.19
CA ARG A 106 -15.30 -8.82 14.41
C ARG A 106 -14.53 -8.41 15.66
N ASN A 107 -14.67 -9.17 16.74
CA ASN A 107 -14.05 -8.89 18.04
C ASN A 107 -12.87 -9.82 18.36
N LYS A 108 -12.32 -10.50 17.34
CA LYS A 108 -11.20 -11.44 17.51
C LYS A 108 -10.01 -10.98 16.68
N PRO A 109 -8.77 -11.19 17.16
CA PRO A 109 -7.60 -10.92 16.33
C PRO A 109 -7.59 -11.89 15.15
N MET A 110 -7.61 -11.35 13.93
CA MET A 110 -7.65 -12.14 12.71
C MET A 110 -6.75 -11.54 11.62
N ALA A 111 -6.26 -12.40 10.73
CA ALA A 111 -5.48 -12.00 9.56
C ALA A 111 -5.90 -12.78 8.32
N VAL A 112 -5.88 -12.10 7.17
CA VAL A 112 -6.14 -12.71 5.86
C VAL A 112 -4.81 -13.14 5.27
N GLY A 113 -4.71 -14.40 4.85
CA GLY A 113 -3.51 -14.98 4.27
C GLY A 113 -3.38 -16.46 4.57
N SER A 114 -2.15 -16.92 4.70
CA SER A 114 -1.82 -18.31 5.06
C SER A 114 -0.76 -18.35 6.15
N ASN A 115 -0.39 -19.56 6.57
CA ASN A 115 0.73 -19.74 7.48
C ASN A 115 2.06 -19.21 6.89
N SER A 116 2.17 -19.15 5.56
CA SER A 116 3.37 -18.68 4.86
C SER A 116 3.46 -17.15 4.78
N MET A 117 2.33 -16.46 4.57
CA MET A 117 2.31 -15.01 4.42
C MET A 117 0.93 -14.42 4.72
N LEU A 118 0.91 -13.29 5.44
CA LEU A 118 -0.29 -12.51 5.72
C LEU A 118 -0.41 -11.34 4.74
N SER A 119 -1.57 -11.22 4.09
CA SER A 119 -1.93 -10.10 3.20
C SER A 119 -2.32 -8.87 4.01
N THR A 120 -3.12 -9.05 5.06
CA THR A 120 -3.49 -7.99 6.00
C THR A 120 -3.96 -8.56 7.34
N SER A 121 -4.15 -7.71 8.33
CA SER A 121 -4.67 -8.03 9.65
C SER A 121 -5.66 -6.96 10.10
N ASN A 122 -6.67 -7.37 10.86
CA ASN A 122 -7.59 -6.42 11.50
C ASN A 122 -6.89 -5.65 12.63
N TYR A 123 -7.50 -4.56 13.08
CA TYR A 123 -6.94 -3.70 14.11
C TYR A 123 -6.72 -4.43 15.45
N GLU A 124 -7.57 -5.40 15.79
CA GLU A 124 -7.38 -6.23 16.99
C GLU A 124 -6.08 -7.05 16.95
N ALA A 125 -5.73 -7.64 15.81
CA ALA A 125 -4.47 -8.37 15.65
C ALA A 125 -3.25 -7.42 15.61
N ARG A 126 -3.41 -6.20 15.09
CA ARG A 126 -2.31 -5.20 15.02
C ARG A 126 -1.82 -4.76 16.40
N LYS A 127 -2.68 -4.79 17.43
CA LYS A 127 -2.29 -4.56 18.84
C LYS A 127 -1.21 -5.52 19.34
N TYR A 128 -1.09 -6.70 18.73
CA TYR A 128 -0.06 -7.70 19.04
C TYR A 128 1.17 -7.62 18.12
N GLY A 129 1.21 -6.67 17.19
CA GLY A 129 2.27 -6.57 16.19
C GLY A 129 2.01 -7.34 14.89
N VAL A 130 0.89 -8.05 14.77
CA VAL A 130 0.56 -8.81 13.55
C VAL A 130 0.19 -7.85 12.42
N ARG A 131 0.91 -7.94 11.29
CA ARG A 131 0.77 -7.01 10.15
C ARG A 131 0.92 -7.71 8.80
N ALA A 132 0.49 -7.02 7.75
CA ALA A 132 0.76 -7.42 6.37
C ALA A 132 2.26 -7.64 6.10
N ALA A 133 2.55 -8.56 5.18
CA ALA A 133 3.89 -9.02 4.80
C ALA A 133 4.67 -9.74 5.92
N MET A 134 3.97 -10.20 6.97
CA MET A 134 4.49 -11.07 8.01
C MET A 134 4.13 -12.53 7.69
N PRO A 135 5.03 -13.52 7.92
CA PRO A 135 4.64 -14.92 7.87
C PRO A 135 3.57 -15.25 8.92
N GLY A 136 2.54 -16.02 8.53
CA GLY A 136 1.44 -16.38 9.43
C GLY A 136 1.88 -17.15 10.67
N PHE A 137 2.88 -18.02 10.56
CA PHE A 137 3.43 -18.73 11.72
C PHE A 137 4.09 -17.79 12.75
N ILE A 138 4.70 -16.69 12.30
CA ILE A 138 5.23 -15.64 13.19
C ILE A 138 4.05 -14.89 13.82
N GLY A 139 3.02 -14.55 13.03
CA GLY A 139 1.81 -13.92 13.53
C GLY A 139 1.16 -14.72 14.68
N ARG A 140 1.07 -16.05 14.57
CA ARG A 140 0.56 -16.92 15.64
C ARG A 140 1.45 -16.96 16.88
N LYS A 141 2.78 -16.80 16.73
CA LYS A 141 3.68 -16.67 17.90
C LYS A 141 3.44 -15.35 18.64
N LEU A 142 3.18 -14.26 17.91
CA LEU A 142 2.86 -12.96 18.50
C LEU A 142 1.46 -12.92 19.13
N CYS A 143 0.51 -13.66 18.54
CA CYS A 143 -0.88 -13.73 18.96
C CYS A 143 -1.37 -15.19 18.85
N PRO A 144 -1.25 -16.01 19.91
CA PRO A 144 -1.63 -17.43 19.87
C PRO A 144 -3.09 -17.69 19.46
N GLN A 145 -3.98 -16.75 19.80
CA GLN A 145 -5.39 -16.77 19.45
C GLN A 145 -5.72 -16.23 18.04
N LEU A 146 -4.70 -15.94 17.21
CA LEU A 146 -4.87 -15.39 15.87
C LEU A 146 -5.60 -16.36 14.95
N ILE A 147 -6.72 -15.88 14.39
CA ILE A 147 -7.48 -16.59 13.37
C ILE A 147 -6.90 -16.25 11.99
N LEU A 148 -6.50 -17.27 11.23
CA LEU A 148 -6.07 -17.09 9.84
C LEU A 148 -7.24 -17.44 8.91
N VAL A 149 -7.60 -16.48 8.06
CA VAL A 149 -8.64 -16.62 7.04
C VAL A 149 -7.98 -16.66 5.66
N PRO A 150 -8.29 -17.63 4.79
CA PRO A 150 -7.77 -17.66 3.43
C PRO A 150 -8.14 -16.42 2.62
N VAL A 151 -7.34 -16.12 1.60
CA VAL A 151 -7.61 -15.01 0.67
C VAL A 151 -8.80 -15.38 -0.24
N ASN A 152 -9.73 -14.45 -0.45
CA ASN A 152 -10.79 -14.57 -1.44
C ASN A 152 -10.82 -13.30 -2.33
N PHE A 153 -10.05 -13.32 -3.42
CA PHE A 153 -9.92 -12.14 -4.28
C PHE A 153 -11.21 -11.75 -5.01
N ASP A 154 -12.11 -12.69 -5.29
CA ASP A 154 -13.34 -12.39 -6.01
C ASP A 154 -14.27 -11.51 -5.16
N LYS A 155 -14.44 -11.86 -3.88
CA LYS A 155 -15.15 -11.01 -2.91
C LYS A 155 -14.56 -9.61 -2.79
N TYR A 156 -13.23 -9.51 -2.78
CA TYR A 156 -12.53 -8.24 -2.62
C TYR A 156 -12.69 -7.37 -3.87
N ARG A 157 -12.62 -7.96 -5.07
CA ARG A 157 -12.85 -7.27 -6.35
C ARG A 157 -14.30 -6.81 -6.47
N GLU A 158 -15.27 -7.66 -6.15
CA GLU A 158 -16.69 -7.32 -6.16
C GLU A 158 -16.98 -6.14 -5.22
N THR A 159 -16.45 -6.20 -3.99
CA THR A 159 -16.60 -5.11 -3.03
C THR A 159 -15.92 -3.82 -3.51
N SER A 160 -14.74 -3.92 -4.11
CA SER A 160 -14.02 -2.78 -4.72
C SER A 160 -14.84 -2.13 -5.85
N GLN A 161 -15.49 -2.94 -6.71
CA GLN A 161 -16.35 -2.44 -7.78
C GLN A 161 -17.57 -1.68 -7.24
N ILE A 162 -18.19 -2.15 -6.15
CA ILE A 162 -19.28 -1.42 -5.47
C ILE A 162 -18.79 -0.05 -4.98
N ILE A 163 -17.60 0.00 -4.37
CA ILE A 163 -17.01 1.26 -3.90
C ILE A 163 -16.71 2.19 -5.09
N ARG A 164 -16.11 1.66 -6.16
CA ARG A 164 -15.84 2.42 -7.39
C ARG A 164 -17.13 3.05 -7.94
N GLN A 165 -18.24 2.32 -7.93
CA GLN A 165 -19.54 2.82 -8.41
C GLN A 165 -20.08 4.01 -7.60
N ILE A 166 -19.69 4.12 -6.32
CA ILE A 166 -19.99 5.31 -5.50
C ILE A 166 -19.06 6.46 -5.86
N LEU A 167 -17.77 6.16 -6.04
CA LEU A 167 -16.73 7.18 -6.22
C LEU A 167 -16.78 7.87 -7.60
N VAL A 168 -17.27 7.19 -8.64
CA VAL A 168 -17.42 7.78 -9.99
C VAL A 168 -18.43 8.93 -10.05
N ASP A 169 -19.31 9.06 -9.06
CA ASP A 169 -20.21 10.22 -8.95
C ASP A 169 -19.46 11.51 -8.62
N TYR A 170 -18.28 11.39 -8.00
CA TYR A 170 -17.45 12.51 -7.55
C TYR A 170 -16.34 12.83 -8.53
N ASP A 171 -15.73 11.81 -9.12
CA ASP A 171 -14.69 11.93 -10.12
C ASP A 171 -14.77 10.73 -11.09
N SER A 172 -15.16 10.96 -12.34
CA SER A 172 -15.29 9.89 -13.34
C SER A 172 -13.95 9.31 -13.80
N ASP A 173 -12.86 10.06 -13.62
CA ASP A 173 -11.50 9.73 -14.08
C ASP A 173 -10.59 9.28 -12.92
N LEU A 174 -11.18 8.86 -11.80
CA LEU A 174 -10.47 8.41 -10.61
C LEU A 174 -9.51 7.24 -10.92
N SER A 175 -8.35 7.20 -10.25
CA SER A 175 -7.54 5.97 -10.18
C SER A 175 -7.85 5.19 -8.93
N MET A 176 -7.95 3.87 -9.08
CA MET A 176 -8.23 2.97 -7.98
C MET A 176 -7.31 1.75 -8.01
N SER A 177 -6.82 1.37 -6.84
CA SER A 177 -6.42 -0.01 -6.57
C SER A 177 -7.66 -0.81 -6.09
N ILE A 178 -7.46 -1.97 -5.50
CA ILE A 178 -8.57 -2.72 -4.91
C ILE A 178 -9.18 -2.02 -3.68
N ASP A 179 -8.37 -1.25 -2.94
CA ASP A 179 -8.73 -0.68 -1.64
C ASP A 179 -8.34 0.79 -1.44
N GLU A 180 -7.66 1.41 -2.40
CA GLU A 180 -7.30 2.83 -2.38
C GLU A 180 -7.80 3.54 -3.64
N ALA A 181 -8.16 4.82 -3.54
CA ALA A 181 -8.59 5.66 -4.65
C ALA A 181 -7.98 7.06 -4.55
N TYR A 182 -7.63 7.64 -5.70
CA TYR A 182 -7.30 9.06 -5.82
C TYR A 182 -8.35 9.74 -6.68
N LEU A 183 -8.90 10.83 -6.15
CA LEU A 183 -9.92 11.65 -6.80
C LEU A 183 -9.43 13.09 -6.92
N ASN A 184 -9.56 13.67 -8.10
CA ASN A 184 -9.40 15.11 -8.31
C ASN A 184 -10.74 15.81 -8.06
N MET A 185 -10.91 16.33 -6.86
CA MET A 185 -12.16 16.92 -6.39
C MET A 185 -12.33 18.39 -6.76
N THR A 186 -11.37 18.99 -7.46
CA THR A 186 -11.35 20.43 -7.77
C THR A 186 -12.64 20.88 -8.44
N THR A 187 -13.05 20.23 -9.52
CA THR A 187 -14.26 20.61 -10.27
C THR A 187 -15.55 20.25 -9.52
N TYR A 188 -15.59 19.09 -8.87
CA TYR A 188 -16.77 18.67 -8.12
C TYR A 188 -17.04 19.57 -6.92
N ALA A 189 -16.02 19.88 -6.12
CA ALA A 189 -16.12 20.76 -4.97
C ALA A 189 -16.56 22.17 -5.38
N ALA A 190 -15.98 22.74 -6.45
CA ALA A 190 -16.41 24.04 -6.97
C ALA A 190 -17.87 24.04 -7.43
N LYS A 191 -18.34 22.94 -8.06
CA LYS A 191 -19.76 22.78 -8.44
C LYS A 191 -20.67 22.58 -7.23
N ARG A 192 -20.18 22.01 -6.13
CA ARG A 192 -20.95 21.74 -4.90
C ARG A 192 -21.11 23.01 -4.06
N HIS A 193 -20.10 23.87 -4.05
CA HIS A 193 -20.07 25.08 -3.24
C HIS A 193 -21.30 25.97 -3.46
N GLY A 194 -21.91 26.43 -2.38
CA GLY A 194 -23.13 27.26 -2.39
C GLY A 194 -24.42 26.52 -2.75
N LYS A 195 -24.40 25.19 -2.89
CA LYS A 195 -25.61 24.37 -3.13
C LYS A 195 -26.22 23.85 -1.82
N ASN A 196 -27.47 23.39 -1.92
CA ASN A 196 -28.23 22.83 -0.80
C ASN A 196 -27.51 21.64 -0.14
N ILE A 197 -27.75 21.49 1.16
CA ILE A 197 -27.34 20.34 1.97
C ILE A 197 -27.81 19.03 1.30
N VAL A 198 -26.92 18.03 1.25
CA VAL A 198 -27.30 16.67 0.83
C VAL A 198 -27.84 15.95 2.05
N GLU A 199 -29.04 15.39 1.92
CA GLU A 199 -29.70 14.62 2.96
C GLU A 199 -29.78 13.15 2.55
N LEU A 200 -29.20 12.26 3.35
CA LEU A 200 -29.22 10.82 3.09
C LEU A 200 -29.93 10.08 4.23
N PRO A 201 -31.08 9.42 3.96
CA PRO A 201 -31.65 8.46 4.88
C PRO A 201 -30.62 7.37 5.20
N SER A 202 -30.38 7.14 6.48
CA SER A 202 -29.27 6.34 6.97
C SER A 202 -29.71 5.49 8.15
N ARG A 203 -28.96 4.40 8.39
CA ARG A 203 -29.20 3.52 9.53
C ARG A 203 -27.90 3.04 10.17
N LYS A 204 -27.97 2.74 11.46
CA LYS A 204 -26.91 2.02 12.19
C LYS A 204 -27.52 0.96 13.09
N PHE A 205 -26.77 -0.11 13.33
CA PHE A 205 -27.17 -1.26 14.13
C PHE A 205 -26.43 -1.28 15.46
N PHE A 206 -27.10 -1.65 16.55
CA PHE A 206 -26.53 -1.75 17.89
C PHE A 206 -27.17 -2.86 18.73
N GLY A 207 -26.66 -3.07 19.94
CA GLY A 207 -27.06 -4.16 20.85
C GLY A 207 -26.31 -5.48 20.59
N ASP A 208 -26.81 -6.57 21.18
CA ASP A 208 -26.13 -7.88 21.25
C ASP A 208 -25.98 -8.62 19.90
N CYS A 209 -26.81 -8.24 18.92
CA CYS A 209 -26.69 -8.74 17.56
C CYS A 209 -25.50 -8.07 16.86
N LEU A 210 -24.46 -8.85 16.53
CA LEU A 210 -23.30 -8.38 15.78
C LEU A 210 -23.37 -8.69 14.29
N CYS A 211 -24.51 -9.13 13.75
CA CYS A 211 -24.55 -9.60 12.36
C CYS A 211 -24.66 -8.47 11.33
N LYS A 212 -25.37 -7.40 11.67
CA LYS A 212 -25.66 -6.29 10.74
C LYS A 212 -24.61 -5.17 10.86
N LEU A 213 -24.42 -4.44 9.77
CA LEU A 213 -23.54 -3.28 9.62
C LEU A 213 -24.31 -2.18 8.87
N PRO A 214 -23.95 -0.90 9.05
CA PRO A 214 -22.88 -0.39 9.92
C PRO A 214 -23.25 -0.33 11.41
N ARG A 215 -22.26 -0.36 12.30
CA ARG A 215 -22.47 -0.36 13.76
C ARG A 215 -22.50 1.06 14.33
N ALA A 216 -23.37 1.31 15.31
CA ALA A 216 -23.32 2.54 16.12
C ALA A 216 -22.35 2.37 17.29
N ASP A 217 -21.75 3.49 17.74
CA ASP A 217 -21.16 3.58 19.08
C ASP A 217 -22.30 3.59 20.11
N GLU A 218 -22.17 2.85 21.20
CA GLU A 218 -23.18 2.81 22.26
C GLU A 218 -23.48 4.21 22.81
N LYS A 219 -22.46 5.10 22.85
CA LYS A 219 -22.59 6.48 23.33
C LYS A 219 -23.43 7.39 22.44
N LEU A 220 -23.57 7.08 21.15
CA LEU A 220 -24.40 7.85 20.21
C LEU A 220 -25.90 7.68 20.49
N THR A 221 -26.29 6.62 21.22
CA THR A 221 -27.69 6.24 21.42
C THR A 221 -28.33 6.83 22.68
N ASP A 222 -27.54 7.36 23.62
CA ASP A 222 -28.03 7.88 24.91
C ASP A 222 -28.61 9.31 24.84
N LYS A 223 -28.57 10.00 23.69
CA LYS A 223 -28.92 11.44 23.60
C LYS A 223 -29.97 11.84 22.56
N SER A 224 -30.65 10.92 21.87
CA SER A 224 -31.70 11.31 20.90
C SER A 224 -32.87 10.32 20.80
N ASP A 225 -34.06 10.87 21.04
CA ASP A 225 -35.38 10.52 20.46
C ASP A 225 -35.65 9.02 20.20
N SER A 226 -36.21 8.33 21.20
CA SER A 226 -36.59 6.90 21.15
C SER A 226 -37.52 6.55 19.99
N THR A 227 -38.15 7.54 19.36
CA THR A 227 -39.02 7.40 18.17
C THR A 227 -38.27 6.97 16.91
N LYS A 228 -36.93 7.05 16.89
CA LYS A 228 -36.08 6.69 15.74
C LYS A 228 -35.51 5.27 15.78
N ILE A 229 -35.77 4.54 16.87
CA ILE A 229 -35.26 3.19 17.08
C ILE A 229 -36.33 2.18 16.71
N THR A 230 -35.99 1.26 15.81
CA THR A 230 -36.80 0.07 15.52
C THR A 230 -36.05 -1.18 15.92
N GLU A 231 -36.77 -2.26 16.21
CA GLU A 231 -36.19 -3.55 16.56
C GLU A 231 -36.64 -4.61 15.56
N GLU A 232 -35.71 -5.49 15.18
CA GLU A 232 -36.00 -6.66 14.35
C GLU A 232 -35.30 -7.90 14.92
N LYS A 233 -35.86 -9.08 14.64
CA LYS A 233 -35.19 -10.33 14.98
C LYS A 233 -34.16 -10.65 13.90
N CYS A 234 -32.90 -10.83 14.29
CA CYS A 234 -31.84 -11.16 13.33
C CYS A 234 -31.99 -12.60 12.81
N GLU A 235 -32.13 -12.76 11.50
CA GLU A 235 -32.24 -14.08 10.86
C GLU A 235 -30.96 -14.93 11.00
N LEU A 236 -29.80 -14.30 11.19
CA LEU A 236 -28.51 -15.00 11.27
C LEU A 236 -28.20 -15.56 12.67
N CYS A 237 -28.52 -14.82 13.74
CA CYS A 237 -28.17 -15.22 15.11
C CYS A 237 -29.37 -15.34 16.05
N GLY A 238 -30.60 -15.03 15.60
CA GLY A 238 -31.82 -15.09 16.39
C GLY A 238 -31.99 -13.99 17.45
N LYS A 239 -30.94 -13.20 17.71
CA LYS A 239 -30.95 -12.09 18.69
C LYS A 239 -31.71 -10.88 18.17
N THR A 240 -32.22 -10.05 19.08
CA THR A 240 -32.80 -8.74 18.75
C THR A 240 -31.72 -7.80 18.22
N SER A 241 -31.98 -7.20 17.06
CA SER A 241 -31.15 -6.19 16.43
C SER A 241 -31.86 -4.84 16.54
N LYS A 242 -31.20 -3.87 17.19
CA LYS A 242 -31.72 -2.51 17.30
C LYS A 242 -31.19 -1.67 16.15
N ILE A 243 -32.09 -0.94 15.49
CA ILE A 243 -31.80 -0.13 14.30
C ILE A 243 -32.10 1.32 14.64
N TYR A 244 -31.10 2.17 14.53
CA TYR A 244 -31.25 3.62 14.64
C TYR A 244 -31.36 4.22 13.24
N ASN A 245 -32.52 4.76 12.89
CA ASN A 245 -32.77 5.41 11.60
C ASN A 245 -32.67 6.93 11.74
N TYR A 246 -31.98 7.57 10.82
CA TYR A 246 -31.75 9.01 10.85
C TYR A 246 -31.52 9.57 9.46
N ILE A 247 -31.58 10.91 9.34
CA ILE A 247 -31.17 11.62 8.13
C ILE A 247 -29.81 12.21 8.42
N GLU A 248 -28.79 11.78 7.68
CA GLU A 248 -27.46 12.37 7.72
C GLU A 248 -27.43 13.55 6.74
N ARG A 249 -26.80 14.66 7.16
CA ARG A 249 -26.77 15.91 6.39
C ARG A 249 -25.34 16.27 6.08
N PHE A 250 -25.03 16.58 4.82
CA PHE A 250 -23.70 16.96 4.37
C PHE A 250 -23.69 18.37 3.80
N GLY A 251 -22.74 19.17 4.26
CA GLY A 251 -22.48 20.51 3.76
C GLY A 251 -21.93 20.52 2.32
N ASP A 252 -21.30 21.64 1.97
CA ASP A 252 -20.80 21.92 0.63
C ASP A 252 -19.26 22.06 0.56
N ASP A 253 -18.57 22.10 1.71
CA ASP A 253 -17.12 22.11 1.76
C ASP A 253 -16.50 20.74 1.48
N ILE A 254 -15.19 20.71 1.20
CA ILE A 254 -14.49 19.49 0.82
C ILE A 254 -14.44 18.43 1.94
N GLU A 255 -14.40 18.85 3.20
CA GLU A 255 -14.37 17.92 4.32
C GLU A 255 -15.73 17.21 4.45
N GLU A 256 -16.81 17.93 4.23
CA GLU A 256 -18.17 17.40 4.20
C GLU A 256 -18.40 16.48 3.00
N ILE A 257 -17.87 16.84 1.82
CA ILE A 257 -17.92 15.96 0.63
C ILE A 257 -17.14 14.66 0.88
N ALA A 258 -15.95 14.72 1.48
CA ALA A 258 -15.19 13.52 1.83
C ALA A 258 -15.90 12.67 2.90
N ARG A 259 -16.57 13.32 3.86
CA ARG A 259 -17.40 12.64 4.86
C ARG A 259 -18.61 11.96 4.21
N GLU A 260 -19.23 12.59 3.21
CA GLU A 260 -20.31 12.03 2.40
C GLU A 260 -19.85 10.76 1.66
N MET A 261 -18.70 10.80 0.98
CA MET A 261 -18.13 9.62 0.30
C MET A 261 -17.95 8.45 1.27
N ARG A 262 -17.30 8.70 2.41
CA ARG A 262 -17.04 7.68 3.44
C ARG A 262 -18.34 7.12 4.02
N HIS A 263 -19.33 7.98 4.25
CA HIS A 263 -20.64 7.59 4.74
C HIS A 263 -21.40 6.72 3.72
N ARG A 264 -21.41 7.10 2.44
CA ARG A 264 -22.04 6.31 1.38
C ARG A 264 -21.39 4.93 1.26
N ILE A 265 -20.06 4.85 1.37
CA ILE A 265 -19.33 3.58 1.40
C ILE A 265 -19.76 2.75 2.62
N GLU A 266 -19.79 3.33 3.82
CA GLU A 266 -20.17 2.64 5.05
C GLU A 266 -21.62 2.13 5.01
N GLN A 267 -22.57 2.95 4.54
CA GLN A 267 -23.98 2.55 4.42
C GLN A 267 -24.20 1.47 3.36
N THR A 268 -23.45 1.50 2.25
CA THR A 268 -23.61 0.55 1.14
C THR A 268 -22.92 -0.78 1.43
N THR A 269 -21.71 -0.74 1.99
CA THR A 269 -20.85 -1.92 2.12
C THR A 269 -20.75 -2.46 3.54
N GLY A 270 -21.10 -1.65 4.54
CA GLY A 270 -20.82 -1.92 5.95
C GLY A 270 -19.35 -1.77 6.35
N LEU A 271 -18.49 -1.30 5.43
CA LEU A 271 -17.05 -1.15 5.62
C LEU A 271 -16.68 0.33 5.76
N THR A 272 -15.65 0.62 6.56
CA THR A 272 -15.17 1.99 6.76
C THR A 272 -13.98 2.30 5.86
N ALA A 273 -13.82 3.58 5.54
CA ALA A 273 -12.67 4.11 4.86
C ALA A 273 -12.13 5.33 5.60
N SER A 274 -10.84 5.58 5.42
CA SER A 274 -10.19 6.82 5.85
C SER A 274 -9.83 7.69 4.64
N ALA A 275 -9.85 9.00 4.81
CA ALA A 275 -9.63 9.94 3.71
C ALA A 275 -8.58 11.01 4.03
N GLY A 276 -7.77 11.38 3.06
CA GLY A 276 -6.84 12.49 3.15
C GLY A 276 -7.16 13.52 2.08
N ILE A 277 -7.21 14.79 2.48
CA ILE A 277 -7.56 15.91 1.60
C ILE A 277 -6.36 16.85 1.55
N ALA A 278 -5.87 17.18 0.36
CA ALA A 278 -4.75 18.11 0.16
C ALA A 278 -4.70 18.67 -1.27
N ASN A 279 -3.79 19.59 -1.54
CA ASN A 279 -3.62 20.18 -2.87
C ASN A 279 -2.89 19.28 -3.89
N ASN A 280 -2.40 18.11 -3.50
CA ASN A 280 -1.79 17.14 -4.42
C ASN A 280 -1.93 15.70 -3.91
N ALA A 281 -1.75 14.73 -4.82
CA ALA A 281 -1.93 13.31 -4.54
C ALA A 281 -0.97 12.78 -3.47
N MET A 282 0.32 13.16 -3.51
CA MET A 282 1.30 12.78 -2.48
C MET A 282 0.83 13.18 -1.07
N LEU A 283 0.46 14.45 -0.87
CA LEU A 283 0.01 14.93 0.44
C LEU A 283 -1.34 14.32 0.83
N ALA A 284 -2.27 14.15 -0.10
CA ALA A 284 -3.56 13.51 0.16
C ALA A 284 -3.35 12.07 0.67
N LYS A 285 -2.44 11.30 0.04
CA LYS A 285 -2.08 9.95 0.52
C LYS A 285 -1.58 9.98 1.96
N ILE A 286 -0.61 10.84 2.27
CA ILE A 286 -0.03 10.97 3.61
C ILE A 286 -1.11 11.36 4.64
N CYS A 287 -2.02 12.27 4.27
CA CYS A 287 -3.11 12.72 5.13
C CYS A 287 -4.09 11.59 5.47
N SER A 288 -4.38 10.70 4.52
CA SER A 288 -5.35 9.60 4.71
C SER A 288 -4.94 8.61 5.80
N ASP A 289 -3.63 8.48 6.04
CA ASP A 289 -3.08 7.61 7.07
C ASP A 289 -3.12 8.21 8.48
N LYS A 290 -3.28 9.54 8.59
CA LYS A 290 -3.07 10.26 9.85
C LYS A 290 -4.13 9.94 10.91
N ASN A 291 -5.38 9.84 10.48
CA ASN A 291 -6.55 9.63 11.35
C ASN A 291 -7.18 8.24 11.15
N LYS A 292 -6.44 7.26 10.61
CA LYS A 292 -6.90 5.88 10.52
C LYS A 292 -7.08 5.24 11.91
N PRO A 293 -8.08 4.36 12.11
CA PRO A 293 -9.15 3.99 11.16
C PRO A 293 -10.36 4.95 11.17
N ASN A 294 -11.18 4.86 10.13
CA ASN A 294 -12.45 5.55 9.96
C ASN A 294 -12.38 7.04 10.30
N GLY A 295 -11.33 7.70 9.82
CA GLY A 295 -11.12 9.13 10.04
C GLY A 295 -10.70 9.84 8.77
N GLN A 296 -10.70 11.16 8.81
CA GLN A 296 -10.17 11.96 7.71
C GLN A 296 -9.29 13.08 8.22
N PHE A 297 -8.39 13.57 7.38
CA PHE A 297 -7.56 14.73 7.67
C PHE A 297 -7.45 15.65 6.46
N CYS A 298 -7.70 16.93 6.68
CA CYS A 298 -7.58 17.98 5.68
C CYS A 298 -6.32 18.82 5.91
N LEU A 299 -5.45 18.86 4.91
CA LEU A 299 -4.37 19.83 4.83
C LEU A 299 -4.81 20.95 3.89
N SER A 300 -5.07 22.13 4.46
CA SER A 300 -5.51 23.30 3.68
C SER A 300 -4.51 23.67 2.60
N ASN A 301 -5.02 24.20 1.48
CA ASN A 301 -4.26 24.69 0.33
C ASN A 301 -3.55 26.04 0.60
N ASP A 302 -2.76 26.08 1.66
CA ASP A 302 -1.97 27.23 2.07
C ASP A 302 -0.50 26.82 2.15
N ARG A 303 0.36 27.62 1.51
CA ARG A 303 1.79 27.28 1.36
C ARG A 303 2.46 27.09 2.71
N ASP A 304 2.24 27.99 3.65
CA ASP A 304 2.95 27.96 4.94
C ASP A 304 2.48 26.81 5.82
N LYS A 305 1.18 26.50 5.79
CA LYS A 305 0.63 25.30 6.44
C LYS A 305 1.17 24.01 5.82
N ILE A 306 1.31 23.93 4.50
CA ILE A 306 1.92 22.78 3.80
C ILE A 306 3.38 22.61 4.23
N LEU A 307 4.18 23.68 4.20
CA LEU A 307 5.59 23.60 4.60
C LEU A 307 5.76 23.22 6.07
N LYS A 308 4.91 23.76 6.96
CA LYS A 308 4.89 23.39 8.38
C LYS A 308 4.52 21.94 8.61
N PHE A 309 3.59 21.41 7.81
CA PHE A 309 3.19 20.00 7.87
C PHE A 309 4.35 19.11 7.42
N VAL A 310 4.94 19.41 6.26
CA VAL A 310 6.01 18.61 5.66
C VAL A 310 7.30 18.65 6.49
N SER A 311 7.67 19.80 7.06
CA SER A 311 8.93 19.94 7.81
C SER A 311 9.07 18.93 8.96
N ASN A 312 7.95 18.56 9.59
CA ASN A 312 7.93 17.61 10.71
C ASN A 312 7.66 16.17 10.30
N LEU A 313 7.40 15.91 9.01
CA LEU A 313 7.02 14.59 8.52
C LEU A 313 8.26 13.67 8.45
N PRO A 314 8.24 12.47 9.07
CA PRO A 314 9.30 11.49 8.88
C PRO A 314 9.39 11.06 7.42
N ILE A 315 10.61 10.99 6.86
CA ILE A 315 10.82 10.62 5.45
C ILE A 315 10.18 9.27 5.07
N ARG A 316 10.10 8.35 6.04
CA ARG A 316 9.53 7.01 5.84
C ARG A 316 8.02 6.99 5.57
N LYS A 317 7.32 8.09 5.86
CA LYS A 317 5.89 8.25 5.57
C LYS A 317 5.61 8.68 4.13
N VAL A 318 6.63 9.07 3.38
CA VAL A 318 6.49 9.52 1.99
C VAL A 318 6.54 8.32 1.05
N GLY A 319 5.55 8.21 0.16
CA GLY A 319 5.53 7.21 -0.91
C GLY A 319 6.79 7.30 -1.77
N GLY A 320 7.43 6.17 -2.04
CA GLY A 320 8.72 6.11 -2.75
C GLY A 320 9.96 6.04 -1.86
N ILE A 321 9.86 6.40 -0.57
CA ILE A 321 10.98 6.25 0.39
C ILE A 321 10.86 4.90 1.12
N GLY A 322 11.48 3.88 0.51
CA GLY A 322 11.63 2.52 1.05
C GLY A 322 12.66 2.42 2.18
N SER A 323 12.77 1.24 2.82
CA SER A 323 13.73 1.02 3.93
C SER A 323 15.20 1.22 3.51
N VAL A 324 15.54 0.93 2.26
CA VAL A 324 16.90 1.14 1.73
C VAL A 324 17.18 2.63 1.58
N THR A 325 16.30 3.36 0.89
CA THR A 325 16.44 4.82 0.71
C THR A 325 16.43 5.53 2.06
N GLU A 326 15.55 5.13 2.98
CA GLU A 326 15.53 5.63 4.36
C GLU A 326 16.88 5.43 5.06
N ALA A 327 17.49 4.25 4.97
CA ALA A 327 18.79 3.99 5.59
C ALA A 327 19.92 4.85 4.99
N MET A 328 19.95 5.00 3.66
CA MET A 328 20.94 5.85 2.97
C MET A 328 20.78 7.34 3.31
N LEU A 329 19.55 7.82 3.49
CA LEU A 329 19.27 9.19 3.90
C LEU A 329 19.60 9.41 5.38
N LYS A 330 19.23 8.46 6.26
CA LYS A 330 19.58 8.51 7.69
C LYS A 330 21.08 8.54 7.93
N SER A 331 21.89 7.88 7.09
CA SER A 331 23.35 7.98 7.21
C SER A 331 23.90 9.40 6.89
N LEU A 332 23.09 10.28 6.31
CA LEU A 332 23.39 11.71 6.11
C LEU A 332 22.80 12.60 7.23
N GLY A 333 22.16 12.01 8.24
CA GLY A 333 21.41 12.72 9.27
C GLY A 333 20.04 13.23 8.81
N ILE A 334 19.45 12.62 7.76
CA ILE A 334 18.12 12.98 7.26
C ILE A 334 17.09 12.02 7.84
N GLU A 335 16.22 12.51 8.73
CA GLU A 335 15.13 11.76 9.35
C GLU A 335 13.74 12.29 9.00
N LYS A 336 13.64 13.61 8.77
CA LYS A 336 12.40 14.32 8.42
C LYS A 336 12.56 15.05 7.09
N CYS A 337 11.45 15.45 6.49
CA CYS A 337 11.49 16.12 5.18
C CYS A 337 12.17 17.50 5.20
N ALA A 338 12.25 18.18 6.35
CA ALA A 338 13.04 19.41 6.46
C ALA A 338 14.54 19.17 6.22
N ASP A 339 15.08 18.11 6.80
CA ASP A 339 16.50 17.74 6.71
C ASP A 339 16.94 17.50 5.26
N ILE A 340 16.02 17.08 4.39
CA ILE A 340 16.26 16.94 2.95
C ILE A 340 16.73 18.26 2.35
N PHE A 341 16.06 19.37 2.66
CA PHE A 341 16.44 20.69 2.17
C PHE A 341 17.75 21.17 2.82
N GLU A 342 17.94 20.92 4.12
CA GLU A 342 19.19 21.26 4.81
C GLU A 342 20.41 20.52 4.21
N LYS A 343 20.22 19.27 3.77
CA LYS A 343 21.26 18.43 3.16
C LYS A 343 21.23 18.45 1.62
N ARG A 344 20.57 19.43 1.00
CA ARG A 344 20.34 19.46 -0.46
C ARG A 344 21.61 19.41 -1.32
N ALA A 345 22.72 19.97 -0.87
CA ALA A 345 24.01 19.83 -1.56
C ALA A 345 24.49 18.37 -1.63
N PHE A 346 24.42 17.63 -0.51
CA PHE A 346 24.75 16.21 -0.48
C PHE A 346 23.83 15.43 -1.41
N ILE A 347 22.53 15.75 -1.38
CA ILE A 347 21.55 15.11 -2.27
C ILE A 347 21.92 15.35 -3.74
N CYS A 348 22.33 16.58 -4.08
CA CYS A 348 22.73 16.95 -5.44
C CYS A 348 23.93 16.15 -5.94
N LEU A 349 24.92 15.93 -5.08
CA LEU A 349 26.19 15.29 -5.45
C LEU A 349 26.16 13.76 -5.38
N LEU A 350 25.25 13.17 -4.58
CA LEU A 350 25.22 11.72 -4.33
C LEU A 350 24.12 10.99 -5.11
N HIS A 351 23.04 11.70 -5.49
CA HIS A 351 21.89 11.07 -6.09
C HIS A 351 21.72 11.45 -7.56
N SER A 352 21.10 10.55 -8.33
CA SER A 352 20.68 10.85 -9.70
C SER A 352 19.72 12.04 -9.73
N GLU A 353 19.67 12.73 -10.86
CA GLU A 353 18.75 13.85 -11.07
C GLU A 353 17.29 13.50 -10.75
N ILE A 354 16.83 12.31 -11.14
CA ILE A 354 15.47 11.82 -10.84
C ILE A 354 15.23 11.78 -9.33
N SER A 355 16.17 11.22 -8.58
CA SER A 355 16.06 11.07 -7.12
C SER A 355 16.16 12.43 -6.43
N ARG A 356 17.09 13.29 -6.87
CA ARG A 356 17.23 14.67 -6.38
C ARG A 356 15.94 15.46 -6.59
N ASN A 357 15.38 15.44 -7.80
CA ASN A 357 14.16 16.17 -8.12
C ASN A 357 12.94 15.63 -7.36
N PHE A 358 12.88 14.32 -7.13
CA PHE A 358 11.88 13.73 -6.24
C PHE A 358 12.03 14.24 -4.80
N LEU A 359 13.23 14.13 -4.20
CA LEU A 359 13.47 14.54 -2.82
C LEU A 359 13.23 16.04 -2.60
N MET A 360 13.62 16.90 -3.55
CA MET A 360 13.35 18.34 -3.46
C MET A 360 11.86 18.67 -3.56
N ARG A 361 11.08 17.93 -4.36
CA ARG A 361 9.62 18.10 -4.35
C ARG A 361 9.03 17.70 -3.01
N VAL A 362 9.49 16.58 -2.45
CA VAL A 362 9.06 16.11 -1.12
C VAL A 362 9.33 17.14 -0.03
N SER A 363 10.52 17.75 0.03
CA SER A 363 10.85 18.75 1.05
C SER A 363 10.00 20.02 0.95
N LEU A 364 9.47 20.32 -0.23
CA LEU A 364 8.61 21.46 -0.51
C LEU A 364 7.11 21.13 -0.44
N GLY A 365 6.73 19.87 -0.19
CA GLY A 365 5.33 19.42 -0.24
C GLY A 365 4.72 19.49 -1.64
N LEU A 366 5.54 19.30 -2.68
CA LEU A 366 5.14 19.29 -4.07
C LEU A 366 5.05 17.85 -4.59
N ASP A 367 4.28 17.66 -5.66
CA ASP A 367 4.21 16.42 -6.44
C ASP A 367 4.53 16.72 -7.91
N SER A 368 4.71 15.68 -8.74
CA SER A 368 4.66 15.86 -10.20
C SER A 368 3.24 16.20 -10.62
N ASN A 369 3.01 17.42 -11.11
CA ASN A 369 1.73 17.89 -11.65
C ASN A 369 1.24 17.10 -12.90
N THR A 370 1.91 16.00 -13.26
CA THR A 370 1.60 15.13 -14.42
C THR A 370 0.82 13.89 -14.01
N PHE A 371 0.12 13.92 -12.87
CA PHE A 371 -0.68 12.79 -12.40
C PHE A 371 -1.97 12.66 -13.23
N GLU A 372 -1.82 12.24 -14.49
CA GLU A 372 -2.91 11.67 -15.26
C GLU A 372 -3.04 10.21 -14.86
N PHE A 373 -4.08 9.91 -14.10
CA PHE A 373 -4.44 8.59 -13.64
C PHE A 373 -4.99 7.75 -14.81
N ARG A 374 -4.11 7.27 -15.69
CA ARG A 374 -4.53 6.41 -16.81
C ARG A 374 -4.24 4.94 -16.49
N ASP A 375 -5.30 4.15 -16.28
CA ASP A 375 -5.23 2.68 -16.23
C ASP A 375 -4.65 2.07 -17.53
N SER A 376 -4.62 2.83 -18.64
CA SER A 376 -4.11 2.39 -19.95
C SER A 376 -2.60 2.20 -20.05
N ASP A 377 -1.84 2.49 -18.98
CA ASP A 377 -0.37 2.46 -18.97
C ASP A 377 0.22 1.14 -18.47
N LYS A 378 -0.57 0.07 -18.38
CA LYS A 378 -0.03 -1.27 -18.08
C LYS A 378 1.13 -1.53 -19.06
N LYS A 379 2.27 -2.05 -18.56
CA LYS A 379 3.51 -2.27 -19.34
C LYS A 379 3.95 -3.72 -19.40
N SER A 380 3.44 -4.53 -18.48
CA SER A 380 3.76 -5.94 -18.34
C SER A 380 2.62 -6.68 -17.68
N ILE A 381 2.57 -7.99 -17.90
CA ILE A 381 1.71 -8.96 -17.22
C ILE A 381 2.60 -10.16 -16.88
N SER A 382 2.44 -10.73 -15.70
CA SER A 382 3.34 -11.78 -15.21
C SER A 382 2.63 -12.69 -14.21
N VAL A 383 3.04 -13.96 -14.16
CA VAL A 383 2.61 -14.91 -13.14
C VAL A 383 3.83 -15.43 -12.40
N GLU A 384 3.75 -15.54 -11.08
CA GLU A 384 4.80 -16.19 -10.29
C GLU A 384 4.22 -17.07 -9.18
N ARG A 385 4.91 -18.17 -8.88
CA ARG A 385 4.53 -19.08 -7.80
C ARG A 385 5.73 -19.39 -6.91
N THR A 386 5.51 -19.33 -5.60
CA THR A 386 6.41 -19.89 -4.59
C THR A 386 5.99 -21.32 -4.30
N PHE A 387 6.94 -22.24 -4.25
CA PHE A 387 6.74 -23.67 -4.02
C PHE A 387 7.77 -24.22 -3.03
N GLN A 388 7.57 -25.47 -2.59
CA GLN A 388 8.61 -26.20 -1.85
C GLN A 388 9.85 -26.38 -2.73
N THR A 389 11.04 -26.34 -2.16
CA THR A 389 12.29 -26.38 -2.95
C THR A 389 12.28 -27.51 -3.97
N MET A 390 12.52 -27.17 -5.23
CA MET A 390 12.66 -28.11 -6.34
C MET A 390 14.05 -27.97 -6.97
N ASP A 391 14.64 -29.09 -7.36
CA ASP A 391 15.96 -29.12 -8.00
C ASP A 391 16.10 -30.16 -9.14
N ASP A 392 15.08 -30.99 -9.38
CA ASP A 392 14.98 -31.84 -10.56
C ASP A 392 14.66 -30.98 -11.81
N PRO A 393 15.51 -31.01 -12.86
CA PRO A 393 15.25 -30.34 -14.13
C PRO A 393 13.86 -30.61 -14.73
N LYS A 394 13.31 -31.82 -14.57
CA LYS A 394 11.98 -32.16 -15.10
C LYS A 394 10.87 -31.41 -14.37
N ASP A 395 10.93 -31.35 -13.05
CA ASP A 395 9.96 -30.63 -12.23
C ASP A 395 10.03 -29.12 -12.48
N LEU A 396 11.24 -28.58 -12.66
CA LEU A 396 11.44 -27.18 -13.03
C LEU A 396 10.83 -26.85 -14.41
N GLN A 397 11.00 -27.73 -15.39
CA GLN A 397 10.41 -27.56 -16.72
C GLN A 397 8.88 -27.64 -16.69
N GLU A 398 8.32 -28.57 -15.91
CA GLU A 398 6.88 -28.71 -15.76
C GLU A 398 6.26 -27.48 -15.07
N MET A 399 6.88 -27.00 -13.99
CA MET A 399 6.46 -25.75 -13.35
C MET A 399 6.53 -24.55 -14.31
N CYS A 400 7.59 -24.46 -15.13
CA CYS A 400 7.71 -23.44 -16.16
C CYS A 400 6.55 -23.51 -17.17
N ARG A 401 6.20 -24.71 -17.62
CA ARG A 401 5.09 -24.92 -18.56
C ARG A 401 3.75 -24.48 -17.96
N GLN A 402 3.48 -24.86 -16.72
CA GLN A 402 2.25 -24.47 -16.01
C GLN A 402 2.13 -22.95 -15.85
N LEU A 403 3.21 -22.27 -15.48
CA LEU A 403 3.22 -20.81 -15.41
C LEU A 403 2.98 -20.17 -16.78
N CYS A 404 3.52 -20.73 -17.87
CA CYS A 404 3.29 -20.23 -19.23
C CYS A 404 1.83 -20.40 -19.66
N GLN A 405 1.16 -21.46 -19.23
CA GLN A 405 -0.28 -21.66 -19.46
C GLN A 405 -1.11 -20.61 -18.72
N MET A 406 -0.84 -20.40 -17.43
CA MET A 406 -1.52 -19.37 -16.64
C MET A 406 -1.34 -17.97 -17.22
N LEU A 407 -0.10 -17.61 -17.59
CA LEU A 407 0.18 -16.32 -18.21
C LEU A 407 -0.59 -16.14 -19.53
N ALA A 408 -0.72 -17.20 -20.34
CA ALA A 408 -1.48 -17.14 -21.57
C ALA A 408 -2.99 -16.94 -21.33
N GLU A 409 -3.55 -17.48 -20.25
CA GLU A 409 -4.94 -17.22 -19.85
C GLU A 409 -5.14 -15.75 -19.47
N ASP A 410 -4.26 -15.20 -18.63
CA ASP A 410 -4.30 -13.79 -18.20
C ASP A 410 -4.09 -12.82 -19.37
N VAL A 411 -3.14 -13.12 -20.26
CA VAL A 411 -2.87 -12.34 -21.47
C VAL A 411 -4.09 -12.35 -22.40
N LYS A 412 -4.75 -13.50 -22.54
CA LYS A 412 -5.95 -13.65 -23.38
C LYS A 412 -7.14 -12.89 -22.80
N SER A 413 -7.39 -12.96 -21.49
CA SER A 413 -8.50 -12.23 -20.86
C SER A 413 -8.37 -10.72 -20.98
N GLU A 414 -7.14 -10.22 -21.04
CA GLU A 414 -6.83 -8.79 -21.16
C GLU A 414 -6.70 -8.34 -22.62
N ASN A 415 -6.79 -9.25 -23.60
CA ASN A 415 -6.53 -9.00 -25.02
C ASN A 415 -5.16 -8.37 -25.29
N TRP A 416 -4.13 -8.93 -24.65
CA TRP A 416 -2.76 -8.44 -24.71
C TRP A 416 -1.87 -9.29 -25.63
N ILE A 417 -0.83 -8.67 -26.18
CA ILE A 417 0.27 -9.35 -26.87
C ILE A 417 1.60 -8.72 -26.43
N GLY A 418 2.65 -9.53 -26.28
CA GLY A 418 3.94 -9.08 -25.74
C GLY A 418 5.10 -9.43 -26.66
N ARG A 419 6.21 -8.70 -26.56
CA ARG A 419 7.44 -9.00 -27.32
C ARG A 419 8.58 -9.51 -26.44
N THR A 420 8.61 -9.09 -25.18
CA THR A 420 9.68 -9.42 -24.23
C THR A 420 9.16 -10.39 -23.19
N ILE A 421 9.80 -11.54 -23.07
CA ILE A 421 9.49 -12.55 -22.05
C ILE A 421 10.59 -12.50 -20.99
N THR A 422 10.20 -12.53 -19.71
CA THR A 422 11.16 -12.44 -18.59
C THR A 422 10.98 -13.61 -17.63
N LEU A 423 11.93 -14.53 -17.61
CA LEU A 423 11.98 -15.58 -16.60
C LEU A 423 12.58 -15.05 -15.29
N LYS A 424 11.83 -15.19 -14.20
CA LYS A 424 12.25 -14.87 -12.83
C LYS A 424 12.44 -16.16 -12.05
N LEU A 425 13.59 -16.29 -11.42
CA LEU A 425 13.97 -17.44 -10.60
C LEU A 425 14.36 -16.94 -9.21
N LYS A 426 13.92 -17.65 -8.16
CA LYS A 426 14.40 -17.41 -6.80
C LYS A 426 14.94 -18.71 -6.22
N THR A 427 16.18 -18.69 -5.76
CA THR A 427 16.80 -19.87 -5.13
C THR A 427 16.21 -20.13 -3.76
N ASP A 428 16.42 -21.32 -3.20
CA ASP A 428 15.97 -21.62 -1.85
C ASP A 428 16.71 -20.82 -0.74
N GLU A 429 17.86 -20.23 -1.07
CA GLU A 429 18.54 -19.15 -0.32
C GLU A 429 17.95 -17.74 -0.54
N PHE A 430 16.83 -17.61 -1.25
CA PHE A 430 16.11 -16.37 -1.54
C PHE A 430 16.79 -15.40 -2.52
N GLU A 431 17.89 -15.79 -3.15
CA GLU A 431 18.54 -14.99 -4.19
C GLU A 431 17.65 -14.94 -5.44
N VAL A 432 17.42 -13.74 -5.99
CA VAL A 432 16.58 -13.54 -7.17
C VAL A 432 17.44 -13.33 -8.40
N LYS A 433 17.13 -14.08 -9.47
CA LYS A 433 17.68 -13.89 -10.82
C LYS A 433 16.54 -13.59 -11.79
N THR A 434 16.78 -12.66 -12.69
CA THR A 434 15.88 -12.38 -13.82
C THR A 434 16.66 -12.47 -15.13
N ARG A 435 16.04 -13.07 -16.14
CA ARG A 435 16.57 -13.21 -17.50
C ARG A 435 15.46 -12.87 -18.47
N ALA A 436 15.75 -12.08 -19.49
CA ALA A 436 14.76 -11.65 -20.45
C ALA A 436 15.24 -11.87 -21.87
N GLN A 437 14.30 -12.13 -22.77
CA GLN A 437 14.55 -12.22 -24.20
C GLN A 437 13.43 -11.50 -24.95
N SER A 438 13.83 -10.58 -25.83
CA SER A 438 12.92 -9.90 -26.76
C SER A 438 12.85 -10.66 -28.07
N LEU A 439 11.65 -11.03 -28.50
CA LEU A 439 11.40 -11.74 -29.75
C LEU A 439 11.24 -10.77 -30.93
N LYS A 440 11.32 -11.29 -32.16
CA LYS A 440 11.09 -10.50 -33.38
C LYS A 440 9.62 -10.14 -33.56
N ASN A 441 8.73 -11.09 -33.25
CA ASN A 441 7.29 -10.96 -33.37
C ASN A 441 6.65 -10.85 -31.98
N TYR A 442 5.44 -10.27 -31.94
CA TYR A 442 4.61 -10.32 -30.75
C TYR A 442 4.04 -11.73 -30.55
N VAL A 443 3.96 -12.15 -29.30
CA VAL A 443 3.53 -13.48 -28.86
C VAL A 443 2.48 -13.37 -27.76
N HIS A 444 1.62 -14.38 -27.68
CA HIS A 444 0.53 -14.45 -26.70
C HIS A 444 0.15 -15.89 -26.33
N LYS A 445 0.73 -16.90 -26.98
CA LYS A 445 0.40 -18.31 -26.74
C LYS A 445 1.36 -18.91 -25.73
N ALA A 446 0.84 -19.84 -24.93
CA ALA A 446 1.61 -20.55 -23.92
C ALA A 446 2.87 -21.24 -24.51
N GLU A 447 2.79 -21.79 -25.72
CA GLU A 447 3.93 -22.47 -26.36
C GLU A 447 5.05 -21.48 -26.73
N ASP A 448 4.71 -20.29 -27.22
CA ASP A 448 5.70 -19.25 -27.53
C ASP A 448 6.42 -18.79 -26.26
N PHE A 449 5.68 -18.63 -25.16
CA PHE A 449 6.24 -18.31 -23.86
C PHE A 449 7.15 -19.42 -23.35
N TYR A 450 6.68 -20.67 -23.43
CA TYR A 450 7.40 -21.83 -22.91
C TYR A 450 8.70 -22.09 -23.68
N GLU A 451 8.71 -22.00 -25.01
CA GLU A 451 9.93 -22.19 -25.80
C GLU A 451 11.04 -21.21 -25.40
N CYS A 452 10.67 -19.94 -25.21
CA CYS A 452 11.59 -18.91 -24.71
C CYS A 452 12.06 -19.19 -23.29
N CYS A 453 11.13 -19.39 -22.35
CA CYS A 453 11.46 -19.65 -20.95
C CYS A 453 12.27 -20.95 -20.76
N ARG A 454 11.99 -22.00 -21.53
CA ARG A 454 12.71 -23.28 -21.50
C ARG A 454 14.17 -23.10 -21.92
N SER A 455 14.43 -22.34 -22.98
CA SER A 455 15.80 -22.04 -23.42
C SER A 455 16.60 -21.34 -22.32
N ILE A 456 16.01 -20.31 -21.72
CA ILE A 456 16.60 -19.55 -20.61
C ILE A 456 16.82 -20.46 -19.38
N LEU A 457 15.84 -21.28 -19.02
CA LEU A 457 15.90 -22.17 -17.86
C LEU A 457 16.99 -23.23 -18.03
N ASN A 458 17.09 -23.84 -19.22
CA ASN A 458 18.13 -24.83 -19.54
C ASN A 458 19.53 -24.23 -19.42
N HIS A 459 19.72 -22.98 -19.87
CA HIS A 459 20.99 -22.29 -19.69
C HIS A 459 21.32 -22.09 -18.20
N GLU A 460 20.37 -21.69 -17.36
CA GLU A 460 20.60 -21.54 -15.91
C GLU A 460 20.87 -22.89 -15.20
N ILE A 461 20.23 -23.98 -15.64
CA ILE A 461 20.50 -25.34 -15.15
C ILE A 461 21.94 -25.75 -15.51
N GLN A 462 22.35 -25.58 -16.76
CA GLN A 462 23.70 -25.89 -17.22
C GLN A 462 24.76 -25.03 -16.51
N TYR A 463 24.49 -23.74 -16.29
CA TYR A 463 25.39 -22.83 -15.60
C TYR A 463 25.69 -23.26 -14.16
N CYS A 464 24.73 -23.90 -13.48
CA CYS A 464 24.93 -24.35 -12.10
C CYS A 464 25.70 -25.69 -12.01
N ALA A 465 25.80 -26.44 -13.10
CA ALA A 465 26.41 -27.76 -13.11
C ALA A 465 27.89 -27.72 -12.64
N PRO A 466 28.35 -28.71 -11.85
CA PRO A 466 27.67 -29.96 -11.49
C PRO A 466 26.65 -29.83 -10.35
N ASN A 467 26.48 -28.64 -9.74
CA ASN A 467 25.50 -28.44 -8.68
C ASN A 467 24.09 -28.25 -9.27
N PRO A 468 23.04 -28.80 -8.62
CA PRO A 468 21.68 -28.61 -9.11
C PRO A 468 21.20 -27.18 -8.85
N LEU A 469 20.40 -26.64 -9.77
CA LEU A 469 19.72 -25.36 -9.60
C LEU A 469 18.54 -25.56 -8.63
N ARG A 470 18.69 -25.12 -7.38
CA ARG A 470 17.64 -25.23 -6.35
C ARG A 470 16.76 -24.00 -6.33
N LEU A 471 15.48 -24.17 -6.65
CA LEU A 471 14.51 -23.07 -6.72
C LEU A 471 13.39 -23.22 -5.69
N ARG A 472 12.89 -22.08 -5.23
CA ARG A 472 11.68 -21.96 -4.39
C ARG A 472 10.59 -21.09 -5.01
N LEU A 473 10.91 -20.37 -6.08
CA LEU A 473 9.94 -19.59 -6.86
C LEU A 473 10.41 -19.50 -8.31
N MET A 474 9.42 -19.56 -9.19
CA MET A 474 9.55 -19.29 -10.61
C MET A 474 8.43 -18.35 -11.05
N GLY A 475 8.71 -17.46 -12.00
CA GLY A 475 7.72 -16.60 -12.63
C GLY A 475 8.12 -16.22 -14.05
N ASN A 476 7.17 -15.81 -14.86
CA ASN A 476 7.33 -15.50 -16.28
C ASN A 476 6.62 -14.21 -16.71
#